data_AF-A0AB35Y361-F1
#
_entry.id   AF-A0AB35Y361-F1
#
_cell.length_a   1.000
_cell.length_b   1.000
_cell.length_c   1.000
_cell.angle_alpha   90.00
_cell.angle_beta   90.00
_cell.angle_gamma   90.00
#
_symmetry.space_group_name_H-M   'P 1'
#
loop_
_entity.id
_entity.type
_entity.pdbx_description
1 polymer ?
#
loop_
_entity_poly.entity_id
_entity_poly.type
_entity_poly.pdbx_seq_one_letter_code
_entity_poly.pdbx_strand_id
1 'polypeptide(L)'
;METAEIYYLESHGHKVLIHCKCQDITLRMTIPEALEQLPKRCFASPHKSYLVNMEHIVYATGTTVVLSSGNQLPISRRKRQEFNQSFNAYLGR
;
A
#
# COMPACT_ATOMS: atom_id res chain seq x y z
N MET A 1 -15.53 -3.00 -6.48
CA MET A 1 -14.63 -3.65 -5.51
C MET A 1 -14.54 -2.75 -4.31
N GLU A 2 -14.73 -3.30 -3.11
CA GLU A 2 -14.57 -2.54 -1.87
C GLU A 2 -13.08 -2.40 -1.55
N THR A 3 -12.67 -1.23 -1.05
CA THR A 3 -11.26 -0.95 -0.74
C THR A 3 -10.74 -1.81 0.41
N ALA A 4 -11.63 -2.27 1.28
CA ALA A 4 -11.34 -3.21 2.37
C ALA A 4 -10.85 -4.58 1.87
N GLU A 5 -11.08 -4.92 0.59
CA GLU A 5 -10.59 -6.16 0.00
C GLU A 5 -9.18 -6.03 -0.57
N ILE A 6 -8.66 -4.81 -0.70
CA ILE A 6 -7.35 -4.53 -1.29
C ILE A 6 -6.27 -4.59 -0.22
N TYR A 7 -5.26 -5.43 -0.42
CA TYR A 7 -4.07 -5.49 0.42
C TYR A 7 -3.06 -4.40 0.04
N TYR A 8 -2.65 -4.38 -1.22
CA TYR A 8 -1.69 -3.42 -1.73
C TYR A 8 -1.71 -3.36 -3.26
N LEU A 9 -1.08 -2.33 -3.79
CA LEU A 9 -0.83 -2.11 -5.20
C LEU A 9 0.67 -2.18 -5.46
N GLU A 10 1.05 -2.77 -6.58
CA GLU A 10 2.42 -2.90 -7.06
C GLU A 10 2.56 -2.32 -8.46
N SER A 11 3.57 -1.48 -8.66
CA SER A 11 3.93 -0.96 -9.97
C SER A 11 4.68 -2.03 -10.78
N HIS A 12 4.20 -2.28 -12.00
CA HIS A 12 4.84 -3.17 -12.97
C HIS A 12 4.85 -2.52 -14.36
N GLY A 13 5.91 -1.78 -14.66
CA GLY A 13 6.00 -0.98 -15.90
C GLY A 13 4.93 0.11 -15.95
N HIS A 14 4.14 0.15 -17.02
CA HIS A 14 3.00 1.08 -17.19
C HIS A 14 1.67 0.53 -16.66
N LYS A 15 1.75 -0.43 -15.72
CA LYS A 15 0.59 -1.06 -15.11
C LYS A 15 0.74 -1.07 -13.60
N VAL A 16 -0.39 -1.18 -12.93
CA VAL A 16 -0.49 -1.46 -11.51
C VAL A 16 -1.17 -2.81 -11.33
N LEU A 17 -0.56 -3.68 -10.53
CA LEU A 17 -1.15 -4.91 -10.04
C LEU A 17 -1.79 -4.60 -8.69
N ILE A 18 -3.08 -4.85 -8.57
CA ILE A 18 -3.85 -4.71 -7.34
C ILE A 18 -3.95 -6.11 -6.73
N HIS A 19 -3.31 -6.30 -5.60
CA HIS A 19 -3.37 -7.53 -4.81
C HIS A 19 -4.54 -7.43 -3.83
N CYS A 20 -5.54 -8.29 -3.96
CA CYS A 20 -6.75 -8.27 -3.14
C CYS A 20 -7.20 -9.69 -2.74
N LYS A 21 -8.13 -9.82 -1.79
CA LYS A 21 -8.47 -11.12 -1.17
C LYS A 21 -8.92 -12.20 -2.16
N CYS A 22 -9.66 -11.82 -3.20
CA CYS A 22 -10.26 -12.77 -4.13
C CYS A 22 -9.34 -13.09 -5.32
N GLN A 23 -8.98 -12.08 -6.10
CA GLN A 23 -8.20 -12.27 -7.33
C GLN A 23 -7.43 -10.99 -7.68
N ASP A 24 -6.17 -11.13 -8.09
CA ASP A 24 -5.38 -9.97 -8.48
C ASP A 24 -5.93 -9.33 -9.76
N ILE A 25 -5.89 -7.99 -9.78
CA ILE A 25 -6.38 -7.20 -10.92
C ILE A 25 -5.22 -6.39 -11.49
N THR A 26 -5.09 -6.36 -12.81
CA THR A 26 -4.09 -5.51 -13.47
C THR A 26 -4.76 -4.36 -14.20
N LEU A 27 -4.36 -3.12 -13.89
CA LEU A 27 -4.85 -1.90 -14.54
C LEU A 27 -3.71 -1.16 -15.25
N ARG A 28 -4.02 -0.53 -16.39
CA ARG A 28 -3.08 0.32 -17.12
C ARG A 28 -3.10 1.73 -16.56
N MET A 29 -2.36 1.92 -15.46
CA MET A 29 -2.21 3.19 -14.75
C MET A 29 -0.93 3.18 -13.92
N THR A 30 -0.65 4.29 -13.25
CA THR A 30 0.48 4.48 -12.34
C THR A 30 0.03 4.50 -10.88
N ILE A 31 0.96 4.31 -9.94
CA ILE A 31 0.69 4.38 -8.50
C ILE A 31 0.11 5.76 -8.07
N PRO A 32 0.62 6.91 -8.55
CA PRO A 32 0.01 8.21 -8.25
C PRO A 32 -1.44 8.32 -8.69
N GLU A 33 -1.76 7.91 -9.92
CA GLU A 33 -3.14 7.92 -10.45
C GLU A 33 -4.05 6.99 -9.62
N ALA A 34 -3.51 5.88 -9.10
CA ALA A 34 -4.27 4.97 -8.24
C ALA A 34 -4.56 5.57 -6.87
N LEU A 35 -3.60 6.31 -6.30
CA LEU A 35 -3.78 7.01 -5.04
C LEU A 35 -4.84 8.11 -5.11
N GLU A 36 -5.05 8.73 -6.27
CA GLU A 36 -6.12 9.71 -6.48
C GLU A 36 -7.51 9.09 -6.49
N GLN A 37 -7.62 7.82 -6.88
CA GLN A 37 -8.88 7.08 -6.95
C GLN A 37 -9.20 6.29 -5.68
N LEU A 38 -8.22 6.16 -4.77
CA LEU A 38 -8.36 5.43 -3.52
C LEU A 38 -8.56 6.37 -2.32
N PRO A 39 -9.22 5.89 -1.24
CA PRO A 39 -9.33 6.64 0.00
C PRO A 39 -7.95 6.93 0.60
N LYS A 40 -7.42 8.13 0.36
CA LYS A 40 -6.08 8.58 0.82
C LYS A 40 -5.85 8.39 2.31
N ARG A 41 -6.93 8.29 3.09
CA ARG A 41 -6.90 8.03 4.54
C ARG A 41 -6.36 6.64 4.89
N CYS A 42 -6.65 5.63 4.08
CA CYS A 42 -6.34 4.22 4.36
C CYS A 42 -5.09 3.74 3.60
N PHE A 43 -4.64 4.47 2.57
CA PHE A 43 -3.52 4.05 1.74
C PHE A 43 -2.26 4.90 1.97
N ALA A 44 -1.11 4.24 2.08
CA ALA A 44 0.20 4.90 2.23
C ALA A 44 1.25 4.25 1.33
N SER A 45 2.31 4.98 0.96
CA SER A 45 3.36 4.48 0.07
C SER A 45 4.67 4.22 0.83
N PRO A 46 5.00 2.95 1.18
CA PRO A 46 6.27 2.62 1.83
C PRO A 46 7.45 2.68 0.84
N HIS A 47 7.19 2.57 -0.46
CA HIS A 47 8.19 2.56 -1.53
C HIS A 47 7.56 3.10 -2.82
N LYS A 48 8.36 3.64 -3.74
CA LYS A 48 7.87 4.20 -5.03
C LYS A 48 7.03 3.23 -5.86
N SER A 49 7.27 1.93 -5.69
CA SER A 49 6.60 0.85 -6.42
C SER A 49 5.38 0.30 -5.70
N TYR A 50 5.11 0.72 -4.46
CA TYR A 50 4.07 0.11 -3.62
C TYR A 50 3.15 1.18 -3.02
N LEU A 51 1.87 0.85 -2.98
CA LEU A 51 0.86 1.56 -2.22
C LEU A 51 0.08 0.54 -1.39
N VAL A 52 0.14 0.65 -0.07
CA VAL A 52 -0.39 -0.36 0.85
C VAL A 52 -1.64 0.14 1.55
N ASN A 53 -2.62 -0.74 1.74
CA ASN A 53 -3.75 -0.48 2.60
C ASN A 53 -3.35 -0.70 4.08
N MET A 54 -3.38 0.37 4.87
CA MET A 54 -2.97 0.36 6.28
C MET A 54 -3.89 -0.49 7.16
N GLU A 55 -5.14 -0.74 6.75
CA GLU A 55 -6.06 -1.67 7.43
C GLU A 55 -5.53 -3.11 7.47
N HIS A 56 -4.71 -3.50 6.48
CA HIS A 56 -4.18 -4.85 6.37
C HIS A 56 -2.76 -5.01 6.90
N ILE A 57 -2.18 -3.95 7.47
CA ILE A 57 -0.86 -4.02 8.08
C ILE A 57 -0.96 -4.73 9.43
N VAL A 58 -0.29 -5.86 9.57
CA VAL A 58 -0.17 -6.57 10.85
C VAL A 58 0.89 -5.89 11.71
N TYR A 59 2.05 -5.62 11.12
CA TYR A 59 3.11 -4.83 11.74
C TYR A 59 4.03 -4.21 10.69
N ALA A 60 4.72 -3.15 11.08
CA ALA A 60 5.78 -2.55 10.30
C ALA A 60 7.07 -2.49 11.13
N THR A 61 8.19 -2.76 10.48
CA THR A 61 9.54 -2.57 11.03
C THR A 61 10.15 -1.30 10.47
N GLY A 62 11.42 -1.02 10.77
CA GLY A 62 12.13 0.11 10.17
C GLY A 62 12.33 0.01 8.65
N THR A 63 12.16 -1.17 8.05
CA THR A 63 12.49 -1.42 6.63
C THR A 63 11.45 -2.25 5.88
N THR A 64 10.44 -2.79 6.56
CA THR A 64 9.50 -3.75 5.96
C THR A 64 8.12 -3.58 6.56
N VAL A 65 7.08 -3.63 5.72
CA VAL A 65 5.66 -3.74 6.10
C VAL A 65 5.23 -5.20 5.91
N VAL A 66 4.53 -5.76 6.89
CA VAL A 66 3.99 -7.13 6.82
C VAL A 66 2.46 -7.07 6.83
N LEU A 67 1.85 -7.73 5.84
CA LEU A 67 0.42 -7.72 5.61
C LEU A 67 -0.28 -8.97 6.11
N SER A 68 -1.59 -8.88 6.33
CA SER A 68 -2.46 -9.99 6.72
C SER A 68 -2.54 -11.08 5.66
N SER A 69 -2.24 -10.76 4.40
CA SER A 69 -2.05 -11.73 3.30
C SER A 69 -0.77 -12.56 3.43
N GLY A 70 0.15 -12.19 4.33
CA GLY A 70 1.48 -12.79 4.45
C GLY A 70 2.55 -12.14 3.57
N ASN A 71 2.19 -11.23 2.66
CA ASN A 71 3.15 -10.50 1.84
C ASN A 71 3.98 -9.51 2.67
N GLN A 72 5.24 -9.34 2.27
CA GLN A 72 6.17 -8.41 2.89
C GLN A 72 6.64 -7.37 1.87
N LEU A 73 6.45 -6.08 2.19
CA LEU A 73 6.79 -4.98 1.29
C LEU A 73 7.93 -4.14 1.86
N PRO A 74 8.95 -3.78 1.05
CA PRO A 74 10.05 -2.97 1.53
C PRO A 74 9.60 -1.53 1.79
N ILE A 75 10.17 -0.91 2.82
CA ILE A 75 10.10 0.51 3.10
C ILE A 75 11.39 1.15 2.61
N SER A 76 11.28 2.04 1.62
CA SER A 76 12.45 2.78 1.14
C SER A 76 12.96 3.75 2.19
N ARG A 77 14.28 3.94 2.26
CA ARG A 77 14.90 4.94 3.15
C ARG A 77 14.29 6.34 2.98
N ARG A 78 13.98 6.73 1.73
CA ARG A 78 13.39 8.04 1.39
C ARG A 78 11.94 8.19 1.86
N LYS A 79 11.13 7.13 1.81
CA LYS A 79 9.72 7.16 2.22
C LYS A 79 9.50 6.80 3.69
N ARG A 80 10.48 6.22 4.38
CA ARG A 80 10.32 5.73 5.76
C ARG A 80 9.70 6.75 6.71
N GLN A 81 10.18 7.99 6.70
CA GLN A 81 9.66 9.03 7.59
C GLN A 81 8.20 9.38 7.27
N GLU A 82 7.89 9.64 5.99
CA GLU A 82 6.54 9.95 5.51
C GLU A 82 5.57 8.80 5.80
N PHE A 83 5.97 7.57 5.49
CA PHE A 83 5.17 6.36 5.75
C PHE A 83 4.87 6.20 7.25
N ASN A 84 5.88 6.32 8.12
CA ASN A 84 5.68 6.20 9.57
C ASN A 84 4.74 7.30 10.10
N GLN A 85 4.84 8.52 9.58
CA GLN A 85 3.91 9.60 9.96
C GLN A 85 2.47 9.27 9.53
N SER A 86 2.26 8.81 8.29
CA SER A 86 0.94 8.40 7.81
C SER A 86 0.38 7.22 8.61
N PHE A 87 1.20 6.22 8.91
CA PHE A 87 0.78 5.03 9.65
C PHE A 87 0.50 5.33 11.12
N ASN A 88 1.32 6.15 11.78
CA ASN A 88 1.03 6.60 13.15
C ASN A 88 -0.22 7.47 13.21
N ALA A 89 -0.43 8.36 12.23
CA ALA A 89 -1.67 9.14 12.14
C ALA A 89 -2.89 8.27 11.84
N TYR A 90 -2.70 7.12 11.19
CA TYR A 90 -3.74 6.12 10.97
C TYR A 90 -4.06 5.34 12.26
N LEU A 91 -3.05 4.94 13.05
CA LEU A 91 -3.21 4.22 14.32
C LEU A 91 -3.72 5.10 15.47
N GLY A 92 -3.36 6.39 15.48
CA GLY A 92 -3.81 7.37 16.47
C GLY A 92 -5.21 7.93 16.19
N ARG A 93 -5.96 7.28 15.30
CA ARG A 93 -7.37 7.56 15.02
C ARG A 93 -8.26 6.54 15.70
#